data_AF-A0A9E3AK59-F1
#
_entry.id   AF-A0A9E3AK59-F1
#
_cell.length_a   1.000
_cell.length_b   1.000
_cell.length_c   1.000
_cell.angle_alpha   90.00
_cell.angle_beta   90.00
_cell.angle_gamma   90.00
#
_symmetry.space_group_name_H-M   'P 1'
#
loop_
_entity.id
_entity.type
_entity.pdbx_description
1 polymer ?
#
loop_
_entity_poly.entity_id
_entity_poly.type
_entity_poly.pdbx_seq_one_letter_code
_entity_poly.pdbx_strand_id
1 'polypeptide(L)'
;MDAASITELFHPIGSVRLKRMFGGHGIYADGLFFALESRGEIFLKTDAETQPAFAAAASLPFSFERAGKTMVTSYWRLPDVAFDDPDELVRWCRLAVAAARRASTGKRAPASRQKSVRPLRASRSSSPRRAKPR
;
A
#
# COMPACT_ATOMS: atom_id res chain seq x y z
N MET A 1 2.63 6.69 -16.43
CA MET A 1 3.04 7.89 -15.69
C MET A 1 4.36 7.57 -14.99
N ASP A 2 5.34 8.48 -15.00
CA ASP A 2 6.65 8.23 -14.40
C ASP A 2 6.64 8.45 -12.87
N ALA A 3 7.59 7.83 -12.18
CA ALA A 3 7.69 7.92 -10.72
C ALA A 3 7.81 9.37 -10.22
N ALA A 4 8.54 10.23 -10.93
CA ALA A 4 8.68 11.64 -10.56
C ALA A 4 7.33 12.38 -10.56
N SER A 5 6.56 12.26 -11.65
CA SER A 5 5.24 12.89 -11.76
C SER A 5 4.27 12.41 -10.69
N ILE A 6 4.37 11.13 -10.30
CA ILE A 6 3.57 10.59 -9.20
C ILE A 6 3.99 11.26 -7.89
N THR A 7 5.28 11.32 -7.56
CA THR A 7 5.74 11.99 -6.33
C THR A 7 5.31 13.45 -6.27
N GLU A 8 5.38 14.18 -7.38
CA GLU A 8 4.94 15.58 -7.44
C GLU A 8 3.43 15.72 -7.20
N LEU A 9 2.62 14.85 -7.81
CA LEU A 9 1.17 14.83 -7.59
C LEU A 9 0.83 14.61 -6.10
N PHE A 10 1.56 13.72 -5.41
CA PHE A 10 1.33 13.43 -4.00
C PHE A 10 2.08 14.35 -3.02
N HIS A 11 2.86 15.32 -3.51
CA HIS A 11 3.58 16.28 -2.69
C HIS A 11 2.72 16.98 -1.60
N PRO A 12 1.48 17.45 -1.87
CA PRO A 12 0.65 18.11 -0.85
C PRO A 12 0.18 17.17 0.28
N ILE A 13 0.29 15.85 0.11
CA ILE A 13 -0.08 14.84 1.11
C ILE A 13 1.13 14.47 1.98
N GLY A 14 2.33 14.87 1.56
CA GLY A 14 3.59 14.69 2.27
C GLY A 14 4.47 13.60 1.66
N SER A 15 5.40 13.07 2.47
CA SER A 15 6.40 12.11 2.02
C SER A 15 5.80 10.75 1.65
N VAL A 16 5.61 10.51 0.35
CA VAL A 16 5.20 9.21 -0.17
C VAL A 16 6.38 8.36 -0.63
N ARG A 17 6.26 7.04 -0.46
CA ARG A 17 7.20 6.05 -0.99
C ARG A 17 6.60 5.36 -2.21
N LEU A 18 7.36 5.34 -3.31
CA LEU A 18 7.01 4.64 -4.53
C LEU A 18 7.72 3.28 -4.61
N LYS A 19 7.01 2.27 -5.10
CA LYS A 19 7.56 0.93 -5.30
C LYS A 19 7.01 0.32 -6.58
N ARG A 20 7.88 -0.02 -7.53
CA ARG A 20 7.49 -0.71 -8.77
C ARG A 20 6.87 -2.07 -8.46
N MET A 21 5.59 -2.23 -8.79
CA MET A 21 4.79 -3.45 -8.56
C MET A 21 3.68 -3.54 -9.62
N PHE A 22 3.37 -4.74 -10.10
CA PHE A 22 2.26 -5.01 -11.04
C PHE A 22 2.29 -4.23 -12.36
N GLY A 23 3.49 -3.96 -12.90
CA GLY A 23 3.64 -3.22 -14.16
C GLY A 23 3.39 -1.72 -14.04
N GLY A 24 3.27 -1.18 -12.83
CA GLY A 24 3.21 0.25 -12.52
C GLY A 24 3.88 0.56 -11.18
N HIS A 25 3.33 1.50 -10.42
CA HIS A 25 3.93 1.99 -9.17
C HIS A 25 2.96 1.92 -8.00
N GLY A 26 3.29 1.14 -6.97
CA GLY A 26 2.60 1.18 -5.70
C GLY A 26 3.04 2.39 -4.85
N ILE A 27 2.07 3.10 -4.27
CA ILE A 27 2.28 4.34 -3.51
C ILE A 27 1.94 4.09 -2.03
N TYR A 28 2.87 4.48 -1.16
CA TYR A 28 2.81 4.23 0.27
C TYR A 28 2.95 5.55 1.04
N ALA A 29 2.03 5.82 1.97
CA ALA A 29 2.11 6.96 2.91
C ALA A 29 2.30 6.39 4.31
N ASP A 30 3.32 6.83 5.04
CA ASP A 30 3.66 6.30 6.38
C ASP A 30 3.79 4.77 6.45
N GLY A 31 4.20 4.13 5.34
CA GLY A 31 4.29 2.67 5.24
C GLY A 31 2.95 1.95 4.97
N LEU A 32 1.84 2.69 4.84
CA LEU A 32 0.54 2.17 4.48
C LEU A 32 0.35 2.22 2.96
N PHE A 33 -0.06 1.10 2.39
CA PHE A 33 -0.42 1.02 0.98
C PHE A 33 -1.82 1.58 0.76
N PHE A 34 -1.88 2.79 0.18
CA PHE A 34 -3.13 3.53 0.01
C PHE A 34 -3.44 3.83 -1.46
N ALA A 35 -2.47 3.79 -2.37
CA ALA A 35 -2.69 4.05 -3.78
C ALA A 35 -1.75 3.23 -4.67
N LEU A 36 -2.12 3.06 -5.94
CA LEU A 36 -1.27 2.46 -6.97
C LEU A 36 -1.49 3.14 -8.31
N GLU A 37 -0.45 3.24 -9.10
CA GLU A 37 -0.50 3.62 -10.51
C GLU A 37 -0.46 2.35 -11.35
N SER A 38 -1.36 2.25 -12.33
CA SER A 38 -1.38 1.18 -13.32
C SER A 38 -1.86 1.75 -14.64
N ARG A 39 -1.16 1.40 -15.74
CA ARG A 39 -1.49 1.85 -17.10
C ARG A 39 -1.62 3.38 -17.25
N GLY A 40 -0.91 4.16 -16.43
CA GLY A 40 -0.99 5.62 -16.44
C GLY A 40 -2.12 6.21 -15.61
N GLU A 41 -2.93 5.38 -14.95
CA GLU A 41 -4.03 5.81 -14.10
C GLU A 41 -3.73 5.53 -12.63
N ILE A 42 -4.20 6.42 -11.76
CA ILE A 42 -4.04 6.27 -10.31
C ILE A 42 -5.30 5.65 -9.74
N PHE A 43 -5.10 4.66 -8.89
CA PHE A 43 -6.15 3.97 -8.16
C PHE A 43 -5.92 4.13 -6.67
N LEU A 44 -6.92 4.64 -5.97
CA LEU A 44 -6.93 4.86 -4.53
C LEU A 44 -7.64 3.71 -3.81
N LYS A 45 -7.14 3.35 -2.63
CA LYS A 45 -7.76 2.36 -1.78
C LYS A 45 -9.06 2.88 -1.19
N THR A 46 -10.11 2.06 -1.23
CA THR A 46 -11.43 2.40 -0.69
C THR A 46 -11.88 1.32 0.29
N ASP A 47 -12.85 1.66 1.13
CA ASP A 47 -13.59 0.72 1.98
C ASP A 47 -15.11 0.94 1.86
N ALA A 48 -15.92 0.21 2.63
CA ALA A 48 -17.38 0.31 2.61
C ALA A 48 -17.90 1.74 2.84
N GLU A 49 -17.21 2.55 3.65
CA GLU A 49 -17.60 3.91 4.00
C GLU A 49 -17.16 4.94 2.95
N THR A 50 -16.04 4.71 2.25
CA THR A 50 -15.55 5.66 1.24
C THR A 50 -16.09 5.38 -0.16
N GLN A 51 -16.41 4.13 -0.49
CA GLN A 51 -16.99 3.73 -1.78
C GLN A 51 -18.14 4.63 -2.29
N PRO A 52 -19.15 5.01 -1.47
CA PRO A 52 -20.23 5.88 -1.96
C PRO A 52 -19.74 7.27 -2.40
N ALA A 53 -18.70 7.81 -1.77
CA ALA A 53 -18.11 9.08 -2.18
C ALA A 53 -17.45 8.95 -3.57
N PHE A 54 -16.65 7.90 -3.79
CA PHE A 54 -16.02 7.65 -5.09
C PHE A 54 -17.06 7.38 -6.19
N ALA A 55 -18.13 6.65 -5.87
CA ALA A 55 -19.24 6.41 -6.79
C ALA A 55 -19.96 7.72 -7.17
N ALA A 56 -20.18 8.62 -6.20
CA ALA A 56 -20.76 9.94 -6.45
C ALA A 56 -19.88 10.83 -7.33
N ALA A 57 -18.55 10.64 -7.27
CA ALA A 57 -17.58 11.34 -8.11
C ALA A 57 -17.37 10.70 -9.49
N ALA A 58 -18.29 9.81 -9.93
CA ALA A 58 -18.21 9.07 -11.19
C ALA A 58 -16.90 8.27 -11.39
N SER A 59 -16.25 7.89 -10.28
CA SER A 59 -15.04 7.06 -10.34
C SER A 59 -15.39 5.59 -10.61
N LEU A 60 -14.45 4.86 -11.22
CA LEU A 60 -14.63 3.46 -11.57
C LEU A 60 -13.81 2.54 -10.65
N PRO A 61 -14.38 1.43 -10.15
CA PRO A 61 -13.61 0.45 -9.40
C PRO A 61 -12.63 -0.28 -10.31
N PHE A 62 -11.44 -0.57 -9.78
CA PHE A 62 -10.44 -1.37 -10.47
C PHE A 62 -10.87 -2.83 -10.47
N SER A 63 -11.31 -3.30 -11.64
CA SER A 63 -11.64 -4.69 -11.92
C SER A 63 -10.60 -5.31 -12.83
N PHE A 64 -10.13 -6.52 -12.49
CA PHE A 64 -9.25 -7.28 -13.35
C PHE A 64 -9.78 -8.70 -13.53
N GLU A 65 -9.58 -9.27 -14.72
CA GLU A 65 -9.91 -10.67 -14.96
C GLU A 65 -8.79 -11.57 -14.43
N ARG A 66 -9.16 -12.55 -13.61
CA ARG A 66 -8.23 -13.58 -13.14
C ARG A 66 -8.87 -14.95 -13.32
N ALA A 67 -8.23 -15.79 -14.12
CA ALA A 67 -8.69 -17.16 -14.39
C ALA A 67 -10.16 -17.21 -14.87
N GLY A 68 -10.54 -16.32 -15.81
CA GLY A 68 -11.88 -16.25 -16.37
C GLY A 68 -12.94 -15.65 -15.44
N LYS A 69 -12.55 -15.03 -14.31
CA LYS A 69 -13.46 -14.34 -13.39
C LYS A 69 -13.06 -12.87 -13.24
N THR A 70 -14.04 -11.97 -13.38
CA THR A 70 -13.87 -10.55 -13.08
C THR A 70 -13.81 -10.36 -11.57
N MET A 71 -12.64 -9.97 -11.07
CA MET A 71 -12.41 -9.67 -9.66
C MET A 71 -12.37 -8.16 -9.47
N VAL A 72 -13.40 -7.62 -8.83
CA VAL A 72 -13.46 -6.22 -8.43
C VAL A 72 -12.66 -6.06 -7.14
N THR A 73 -11.75 -5.08 -7.13
CA THR A 73 -10.92 -4.80 -5.96
C THR A 73 -11.45 -3.58 -5.20
N SER A 74 -10.96 -3.42 -3.97
CA SER A 74 -11.20 -2.22 -3.15
C SER A 74 -10.29 -1.06 -3.54
N TYR A 75 -10.04 -0.89 -4.84
CA TYR A 75 -9.31 0.24 -5.40
C TYR A 75 -10.19 0.91 -6.45
N TRP A 76 -10.25 2.23 -6.44
CA TRP A 76 -11.07 3.02 -7.36
C TRP A 76 -10.18 4.03 -8.07
N ARG A 77 -10.47 4.27 -9.35
CA ARG A 77 -9.76 5.28 -10.13
C ARG A 77 -9.91 6.63 -9.44
N LEU A 78 -8.82 7.40 -9.43
CA LEU A 78 -8.82 8.78 -8.99
C LEU A 78 -9.77 9.59 -9.90
N PRO A 79 -10.78 10.29 -9.35
CA PRO A 79 -11.70 11.06 -10.17
C PRO A 79 -10.98 12.22 -10.85
N ASP A 80 -11.42 12.59 -12.06
CA ASP A 80 -10.81 13.66 -12.86
C ASP A 80 -10.82 15.02 -12.13
N VAL A 81 -11.83 15.28 -11.28
CA VAL A 81 -11.86 16.50 -10.43
C VAL A 81 -10.66 16.61 -9.48
N ALA A 82 -10.06 15.48 -9.09
CA ALA A 82 -8.86 15.47 -8.26
C ALA A 82 -7.58 15.73 -9.07
N PHE A 83 -7.62 15.65 -10.40
CA PHE A 83 -6.53 16.08 -11.25
C PHE A 83 -6.58 17.60 -11.50
N ASP A 84 -7.78 18.18 -11.57
CA ASP A 84 -7.98 19.63 -11.71
C ASP A 84 -7.75 20.39 -10.40
N ASP A 85 -8.21 19.85 -9.26
CA ASP A 85 -8.15 20.53 -7.95
C ASP A 85 -7.20 19.81 -6.96
N PRO A 86 -6.09 20.44 -6.54
CA PRO A 86 -5.16 19.84 -5.58
C PRO A 86 -5.78 19.65 -4.19
N ASP A 87 -6.73 20.49 -3.79
CA ASP A 87 -7.45 20.33 -2.53
C ASP A 87 -8.37 19.10 -2.54
N GLU A 88 -9.04 18.84 -3.67
CA GLU A 88 -9.82 17.63 -3.86
C GLU A 88 -8.91 16.40 -3.88
N LEU A 89 -7.75 16.45 -4.55
CA LEU A 89 -6.75 15.38 -4.50
C LEU A 89 -6.37 15.02 -3.07
N VAL A 90 -6.06 16.01 -2.24
CA VAL A 90 -5.71 15.81 -0.83
C VAL A 90 -6.86 15.16 -0.08
N ARG A 91 -8.10 15.60 -0.33
CA ARG A 91 -9.31 15.01 0.27
C ARG A 91 -9.45 13.53 -0.09
N TRP A 92 -9.38 13.17 -1.36
CA TRP A 92 -9.49 11.78 -1.81
C TRP A 92 -8.37 10.90 -1.25
N CYS A 93 -7.15 11.42 -1.21
CA CYS A 93 -6.02 10.70 -0.65
C CYS A 93 -6.13 10.50 0.86
N ARG A 94 -6.64 11.50 1.60
CA ARG A 94 -6.94 11.35 3.03
C ARG A 94 -7.98 10.27 3.29
N LEU A 95 -9.03 10.20 2.48
CA LEU A 95 -10.01 9.11 2.54
C LEU A 95 -9.34 7.75 2.30
N ALA A 96 -8.47 7.65 1.31
CA ALA A 96 -7.75 6.42 0.99
C ALA A 96 -6.77 5.98 2.09
N VAL A 97 -6.05 6.93 2.70
CA VAL A 97 -5.18 6.66 3.85
C VAL A 97 -6.01 6.21 5.05
N ALA A 98 -7.16 6.84 5.32
CA ALA A 98 -8.08 6.42 6.38
C ALA A 98 -8.62 5.00 6.14
N ALA A 99 -8.99 4.67 4.91
CA ALA A 99 -9.39 3.32 4.49
C ALA A 99 -8.25 2.30 4.68
N ALA A 100 -7.03 2.68 4.30
CA ALA A 100 -5.84 1.85 4.47
C ALA A 100 -5.53 1.60 5.96
N ARG A 101 -5.65 2.63 6.81
CA ARG A 101 -5.51 2.55 8.27
C ARG A 101 -6.56 1.61 8.86
N ARG A 102 -7.84 1.78 8.53
CA ARG A 102 -8.93 0.90 8.99
C ARG A 102 -8.72 -0.55 8.56
N ALA A 103 -8.30 -0.77 7.32
CA ALA A 103 -7.94 -2.10 6.84
C ALA A 103 -6.73 -2.70 7.57
N SER A 104 -5.79 -1.87 8.04
CA SER A 104 -4.62 -2.29 8.83
C SER A 104 -4.93 -2.49 10.32
N THR A 105 -5.97 -1.84 10.86
CA THR A 105 -6.43 -1.99 12.25
C THR A 105 -7.41 -3.16 12.39
N GLY A 106 -8.31 -3.35 11.43
CA GLY A 106 -9.28 -4.45 11.41
C GLY A 106 -8.69 -5.80 11.02
N LYS A 107 -7.51 -5.81 10.39
CA LYS A 107 -6.64 -6.99 10.32
C LYS A 107 -5.56 -6.84 11.36
N ARG A 108 -5.55 -7.69 12.39
CA ARG A 108 -4.27 -8.28 12.84
C ARG A 108 -3.58 -8.79 11.57
N ALA A 109 -2.67 -8.01 11.00
CA ALA A 109 -2.03 -8.36 9.75
C ALA A 109 -1.20 -9.63 9.99
N PRO A 110 -1.30 -10.67 9.13
CA PRO A 110 -0.22 -11.62 9.04
C PRO A 110 1.01 -10.83 8.63
N ALA A 111 2.08 -11.04 9.41
CA ALA A 111 3.42 -10.50 9.26
C ALA A 111 3.71 -9.91 7.89
N SER A 112 4.05 -8.62 7.91
CA SER A 112 5.04 -8.04 7.03
C SER A 112 5.98 -9.12 6.51
N ARG A 113 5.99 -9.30 5.19
CA ARG A 113 6.98 -10.05 4.43
C ARG A 113 8.32 -9.29 4.54
N GLN A 114 8.82 -9.15 5.76
CA GLN A 114 10.18 -8.78 6.05
C GLN A 114 10.98 -10.01 5.67
N LYS A 115 11.77 -9.86 4.62
CA LYS A 115 12.70 -10.88 4.12
C LYS A 115 13.34 -11.58 5.31
N SER A 116 13.12 -12.88 5.37
CA SER A 116 13.90 -13.81 6.17
C SER A 116 15.36 -13.74 5.76
N VAL A 117 16.12 -12.81 6.35
CA VAL A 117 17.52 -13.09 6.64
C VAL A 117 17.50 -14.03 7.85
N ARG A 118 17.61 -15.34 7.59
CA ARG A 118 17.87 -16.33 8.64
C ARG A 118 19.11 -15.86 9.42
N PRO A 119 19.07 -15.58 10.73
CA PRO A 119 20.28 -15.73 11.50
C PRO A 119 20.55 -17.24 11.54
N LEU A 120 21.66 -17.67 10.93
CA LEU A 120 22.19 -19.01 11.21
C LEU A 120 22.45 -19.07 12.71
N ARG A 121 21.59 -19.83 13.37
CA ARG A 121 21.62 -20.25 14.77
C ARG A 121 23.05 -20.48 15.24
N ALA A 122 23.55 -19.58 16.10
CA ALA A 122 24.63 -19.89 17.02
C ALA A 122 24.12 -20.99 17.97
N SER A 123 24.64 -22.20 17.80
CA SER A 123 24.44 -23.29 18.74
C SER A 123 25.16 -22.98 20.05
N ARG A 124 24.35 -22.78 21.10
CA ARG A 124 24.47 -23.30 22.48
C ARG A 124 25.74 -24.17 22.69
N SER A 125 26.55 -24.02 23.73
CA SER A 125 26.17 -23.96 25.14
C SER A 125 27.40 -23.66 26.01
N SER A 126 27.12 -23.15 27.20
CA SER A 126 27.95 -22.89 28.38
C SER A 126 29.11 -23.85 28.72
N SER A 127 30.21 -23.22 29.16
CA SER A 127 31.31 -23.67 30.05
C SER A 127 30.90 -24.55 31.27
N PRO A 128 31.81 -25.23 32.05
CA PRO A 128 33.18 -24.79 32.39
C PRO A 128 34.32 -25.85 32.54
N ARG A 129 35.53 -25.28 32.57
CA ARG A 129 36.83 -25.65 33.15
C ARG A 129 36.93 -26.85 34.15
N ARG A 130 38.00 -27.66 33.90
CA ARG A 130 39.14 -28.01 34.81
C ARG A 130 39.25 -29.44 35.38
N ALA A 131 40.33 -30.09 34.89
CA ALA A 131 41.36 -30.91 35.57
C ALA A 131 41.13 -32.38 36.00
N LYS A 132 42.02 -33.25 35.44
CA LYS A 132 42.63 -34.49 35.99
C LYS A 132 43.16 -34.28 37.44
N PRO A 133 43.54 -35.30 38.26
CA PRO A 133 44.14 -36.62 37.95
C PRO A 133 43.54 -37.78 38.81
N ARG A 134 43.91 -39.05 38.69
CA ARG A 134 45.15 -39.70 39.17
C ARG A 134 45.13 -41.17 38.78
#